data_AF-A0A165QT70-F1
#
_entry.id   AF-A0A165QT70-F1
#
_cell.length_a   1.000
_cell.length_b   1.000
_cell.length_c   1.000
_cell.angle_alpha   90.00
_cell.angle_beta   90.00
_cell.angle_gamma   90.00
#
_symmetry.space_group_name_H-M   'P 1'
#
loop_
_entity.id
_entity.type
_entity.pdbx_description
1 polymer ?
#
loop_
_entity_poly.entity_id
_entity_poly.type
_entity_poly.pdbx_seq_one_letter_code
_entity_poly.pdbx_strand_id
1 'polypeptide(L)'
;MPNTKLDTAASYPGRLCSRIPVELYRFLAECLAAPVPHQPTLARLCRVNKAFRAEAERVLYRTVRCLSAESMSTFCRTMTGTSKERLCVKVESIHITTTAKLRSAQGLDKIQGTLQCLSGLKEVTWDDTEFHHLDYAQNLPGPLHVLAECAKLDLHRLTCNFLVDRRIFTFLESQPNLKDFRCRSYHQWNTYEQVDVPESFLSHLHTLHAPASFVTMLRGATLNISTLDLNASLDNDIEERALLNMLGALSPSLVTLRLYGNWQSSMLQIMEIIAERVVGLKMWVFQGQDTVRPYSCRPDCLSPGAPTLQPKPKISEVWGIAMRFRSLETLVIPPFTWSPAFCMHVTDGLVHACPTLVRVVYYDGSKRPWTFVRSEPGSRLKISEEEDFSLNPSIFDSPVSAG
;
A
#
# COMPACT_ATOMS: atom_id res chain seq x y z
N MET A 1 21.19 -38.09 4.72
CA MET A 1 21.08 -36.65 5.00
C MET A 1 21.62 -35.88 3.80
N PRO A 2 20.78 -35.19 3.02
CA PRO A 2 21.28 -34.19 2.09
C PRO A 2 20.62 -32.82 2.30
N ASN A 3 21.47 -31.79 2.33
CA ASN A 3 21.28 -30.42 1.88
C ASN A 3 19.86 -29.82 1.94
N THR A 4 19.56 -29.09 3.01
CA THR A 4 18.60 -28.00 2.98
C THR A 4 19.32 -26.70 2.60
N LYS A 5 19.09 -26.27 1.37
CA LYS A 5 19.39 -24.92 0.88
C LYS A 5 18.61 -23.91 1.74
N LEU A 6 19.32 -22.97 2.35
CA LEU A 6 18.74 -21.69 2.74
C LEU A 6 18.57 -20.86 1.46
N ASP A 7 17.39 -20.96 0.84
CA ASP A 7 16.92 -20.02 -0.17
C ASP A 7 15.82 -19.15 0.46
N THR A 8 16.19 -18.25 1.39
CA THR A 8 15.37 -17.08 1.73
C THR A 8 15.66 -15.99 0.71
N ALA A 9 14.91 -16.02 -0.39
CA ALA A 9 14.93 -15.03 -1.44
C ALA A 9 14.26 -13.73 -0.98
N ALA A 10 14.98 -12.94 -0.16
CA ALA A 10 14.81 -11.50 -0.19
C ALA A 10 15.16 -11.04 -1.62
N SER A 11 14.29 -10.27 -2.24
CA SER A 11 14.44 -9.78 -3.62
C SER A 11 15.66 -8.85 -3.74
N TYR A 12 16.84 -9.42 -3.97
CA TYR A 12 18.05 -8.64 -4.23
C TYR A 12 17.90 -7.86 -5.55
N PRO A 13 18.14 -6.55 -5.56
CA PRO A 13 17.95 -5.74 -6.76
C PRO A 13 19.11 -5.96 -7.74
N GLY A 14 18.89 -6.80 -8.75
CA GLY A 14 19.54 -6.78 -10.06
C GLY A 14 21.06 -7.00 -10.12
N ARG A 15 21.46 -8.06 -10.85
CA ARG A 15 22.85 -8.43 -11.24
C ARG A 15 23.91 -8.17 -10.16
N LEU A 16 24.23 -9.23 -9.40
CA LEU A 16 25.44 -9.30 -8.58
C LEU A 16 26.65 -8.85 -9.42
N CYS A 17 27.34 -7.80 -8.99
CA CYS A 17 28.63 -7.44 -9.55
C CYS A 17 29.58 -8.59 -9.22
N SER A 18 30.09 -9.30 -10.23
CA SER A 18 30.96 -10.48 -10.09
C SER A 18 32.29 -10.21 -9.35
N ARG A 19 32.52 -8.95 -8.93
CA ARG A 19 33.75 -8.47 -8.29
C ARG A 19 33.61 -8.26 -6.78
N ILE A 20 32.43 -8.46 -6.20
CA ILE A 20 32.20 -8.26 -4.76
C ILE A 20 31.62 -9.54 -4.16
N PRO A 21 32.22 -10.09 -3.09
CA PRO A 21 31.68 -11.24 -2.36
C PRO A 21 30.22 -11.02 -1.91
N VAL A 22 29.42 -12.09 -1.93
CA VAL A 22 27.99 -12.06 -1.61
C VAL A 22 27.73 -11.55 -0.18
N GLU A 23 28.66 -11.80 0.73
CA GLU A 23 28.62 -11.37 2.12
C GLU A 23 28.63 -9.84 2.25
N LEU A 24 29.38 -9.15 1.38
CA LEU A 24 29.42 -7.69 1.34
C LEU A 24 28.13 -7.09 0.75
N TYR A 25 27.43 -7.82 -0.10
CA TYR A 25 26.10 -7.45 -0.58
C TYR A 25 25.04 -7.57 0.52
N ARG A 26 25.08 -8.64 1.33
CA ARG A 26 24.20 -8.77 2.51
C ARG A 26 24.42 -7.62 3.49
N PHE A 27 25.67 -7.28 3.77
CA PHE A 27 26.00 -6.16 4.64
C PHE A 27 25.44 -4.82 4.12
N LEU A 28 25.49 -4.57 2.80
CA LEU A 28 24.86 -3.38 2.21
C LEU A 28 23.34 -3.38 2.34
N ALA A 29 22.68 -4.53 2.18
CA ALA A 29 21.25 -4.67 2.39
C ALA A 29 20.86 -4.46 3.86
N GLU A 30 21.66 -4.97 4.79
CA GLU A 30 21.50 -4.73 6.23
C GLU A 30 21.66 -3.24 6.58
N CYS A 31 22.64 -2.55 5.97
CA CYS A 31 22.82 -1.10 6.12
C CYS A 31 21.59 -0.31 5.62
N LEU A 32 20.91 -0.78 4.57
CA LEU A 32 19.67 -0.17 4.06
C LEU A 32 18.47 -0.42 4.99
N ALA A 33 18.44 -1.59 5.64
CA ALA A 33 17.37 -1.98 6.57
C ALA A 33 17.51 -1.31 7.95
N ALA A 34 18.73 -1.18 8.46
CA ALA A 34 19.06 -0.64 9.79
C ALA A 34 20.27 0.33 9.69
N PRO A 35 20.03 1.63 9.41
CA PRO A 35 21.10 2.57 9.02
C PRO A 35 22.05 3.00 10.15
N VAL A 36 21.75 2.71 11.42
CA VAL A 36 22.45 3.29 12.57
C VAL A 36 23.71 2.54 13.01
N PRO A 37 23.73 1.20 13.16
CA PRO A 37 24.92 0.52 13.72
C PRO A 37 26.10 0.35 12.75
N HIS A 38 25.90 0.53 11.44
CA HIS A 38 26.88 0.08 10.45
C HIS A 38 27.66 1.19 9.71
N GLN A 39 27.35 2.48 9.96
CA GLN A 39 27.98 3.60 9.24
C GLN A 39 29.52 3.64 9.31
N PRO A 40 30.17 3.41 10.48
CA PRO A 40 31.63 3.44 10.57
C PRO A 40 32.29 2.32 9.75
N THR A 41 31.70 1.13 9.78
CA THR A 41 32.19 -0.05 9.04
C THR A 41 32.01 0.14 7.54
N LEU A 42 30.85 0.64 7.12
CA LEU A 42 30.57 1.00 5.73
C LEU A 42 31.58 2.04 5.21
N ALA A 43 31.84 3.10 5.98
CA ALA A 43 32.81 4.12 5.60
C ALA A 43 34.24 3.55 5.49
N ARG A 44 34.64 2.65 6.40
CA ARG A 44 35.93 1.94 6.33
C ARG A 44 36.03 1.08 5.07
N LEU A 45 35.01 0.28 4.77
CA LEU A 45 34.97 -0.60 3.58
C LEU A 45 35.03 0.20 2.28
N CYS A 46 34.30 1.32 2.19
CA CYS A 46 34.34 2.21 1.03
C CYS A 46 35.72 2.88 0.81
N ARG A 47 36.48 3.11 1.89
CA ARG A 47 37.85 3.66 1.79
C ARG A 47 38.82 2.64 1.24
N VAL A 48 38.77 1.40 1.71
CA VAL A 48 39.78 0.37 1.38
C VAL A 48 39.51 -0.36 0.07
N ASN A 49 38.26 -0.45 -0.39
CA ASN A 49 37.91 -1.16 -1.63
C ASN A 49 37.14 -0.24 -2.60
N LYS A 50 37.76 0.08 -3.75
CA LYS A 50 37.17 0.92 -4.80
C LYS A 50 35.94 0.27 -5.45
N ALA A 51 35.97 -1.04 -5.67
CA ALA A 51 34.84 -1.77 -6.26
C ALA A 51 33.65 -1.78 -5.29
N PHE A 52 33.91 -2.08 -4.01
CA PHE A 52 32.88 -2.01 -2.97
C PHE A 52 32.29 -0.61 -2.83
N ARG A 53 33.12 0.45 -2.86
CA ARG A 53 32.61 1.83 -2.86
C ARG A 53 31.71 2.12 -4.06
N ALA A 54 32.12 1.75 -5.26
CA ALA A 54 31.31 1.99 -6.46
C ALA A 54 29.94 1.31 -6.35
N GLU A 55 29.90 0.10 -5.81
CA GLU A 55 28.67 -0.65 -5.61
C GLU A 55 27.83 -0.12 -4.45
N ALA A 56 28.46 0.22 -3.32
CA ALA A 56 27.81 0.85 -2.18
C ALA A 56 27.15 2.16 -2.61
N GLU A 57 27.84 3.00 -3.40
CA GLU A 57 27.25 4.19 -3.98
C GLU A 57 26.10 3.87 -4.96
N ARG A 58 26.24 2.84 -5.80
CA ARG A 58 25.17 2.42 -6.72
C ARG A 58 23.91 2.03 -5.96
N VAL A 59 24.06 1.30 -4.86
CA VAL A 59 22.94 0.78 -4.05
C VAL A 59 22.37 1.86 -3.13
N LEU A 60 23.22 2.58 -2.40
CA LEU A 60 22.81 3.55 -1.38
C LEU A 60 22.30 4.87 -1.98
N TYR A 61 22.81 5.31 -3.13
CA TYR A 61 22.30 6.52 -3.77
C TYR A 61 21.05 6.28 -4.61
N ARG A 62 20.75 5.03 -4.97
CA ARG A 62 19.54 4.70 -5.73
C ARG A 62 18.27 4.90 -4.91
N THR A 63 18.32 4.56 -3.62
CA THR A 63 17.20 4.68 -2.69
C THR A 63 17.62 5.50 -1.48
N VAL A 64 17.15 6.74 -1.42
CA VAL A 64 17.47 7.68 -0.34
C VAL A 64 16.34 7.68 0.68
N ARG A 65 16.68 7.59 1.97
CA ARG A 65 15.70 7.68 3.07
C ARG A 65 16.03 8.86 3.97
N CYS A 66 15.19 9.88 3.93
CA CYS A 66 15.24 11.07 4.75
C CYS A 66 14.18 10.98 5.85
N LEU A 67 14.48 10.22 6.91
CA LEU A 67 13.54 9.91 8.01
C LEU A 67 13.51 10.97 9.12
N SER A 68 14.32 12.03 9.01
CA SER A 68 14.40 13.11 9.99
C SER A 68 14.73 14.44 9.33
N ALA A 69 14.41 15.55 10.02
CA ALA A 69 14.77 16.90 9.56
C ALA A 69 16.27 17.06 9.28
N GLU A 70 17.13 16.45 10.09
CA GLU A 70 18.59 16.49 9.95
C GLU A 70 19.07 15.73 8.72
N SER A 71 18.50 14.53 8.47
CA SER A 71 18.81 13.73 7.28
C SER A 71 18.40 14.46 6.01
N MET A 72 17.21 15.08 6.01
CA MET A 72 16.72 15.86 4.87
C MET A 72 17.57 17.10 4.63
N SER A 73 17.90 17.86 5.67
CA SER A 73 18.78 19.03 5.57
C SER A 73 20.17 18.65 5.03
N THR A 74 20.73 17.54 5.50
CA THR A 74 22.02 17.02 5.02
C THR A 74 21.95 16.62 3.56
N PHE A 75 20.86 15.95 3.14
CA PHE A 75 20.64 15.59 1.76
C PHE A 75 20.52 16.82 0.87
N CYS A 76 19.67 17.79 1.21
CA CYS A 76 19.52 19.04 0.46
C CYS A 76 20.87 19.78 0.32
N ARG A 77 21.66 19.88 1.40
CA ARG A 77 23.01 20.49 1.36
C ARG A 77 23.97 19.74 0.46
N THR A 78 23.87 18.41 0.40
CA THR A 78 24.72 17.58 -0.47
C THR A 78 24.34 17.79 -1.94
N MET A 79 23.04 17.94 -2.22
CA MET A 79 22.48 18.15 -3.55
C MET A 79 22.70 19.57 -4.11
N THR A 80 22.98 20.56 -3.25
CA THR A 80 23.39 21.91 -3.68
C THR A 80 24.89 22.06 -3.86
N GLY A 81 25.69 21.08 -3.45
CA GLY A 81 27.15 21.09 -3.57
C GLY A 81 27.69 20.54 -4.89
N THR A 82 29.01 20.37 -4.95
CA THR A 82 29.75 19.84 -6.12
C THR A 82 29.36 18.42 -6.53
N SER A 83 28.67 17.67 -5.66
CA SER A 83 28.21 16.29 -5.96
C SER A 83 26.87 16.22 -6.69
N LYS A 84 26.23 17.37 -6.95
CA LYS A 84 24.90 17.50 -7.58
C LYS A 84 24.77 16.66 -8.85
N GLU A 85 25.55 16.96 -9.88
CA GLU A 85 25.38 16.35 -11.22
C GLU A 85 25.50 14.82 -11.19
N ARG A 86 26.41 14.29 -10.38
CA ARG A 86 26.63 12.84 -10.25
C ARG A 86 25.54 12.15 -9.44
N LEU A 87 24.97 12.81 -8.43
CA LEU A 87 23.94 12.21 -7.57
C LEU A 87 22.54 12.34 -8.17
N CYS A 88 22.24 13.46 -8.84
CA CYS A 88 20.95 13.75 -9.47
C CYS A 88 20.42 12.64 -10.37
N VAL A 89 21.31 12.03 -11.16
CA VAL A 89 20.97 10.95 -12.11
C VAL A 89 20.91 9.57 -11.45
N LYS A 90 21.46 9.42 -10.25
CA LYS A 90 21.56 8.12 -9.54
C LYS A 90 20.37 7.85 -8.64
N VAL A 91 19.77 8.89 -8.06
CA VAL A 91 18.62 8.75 -7.16
C VAL A 91 17.39 8.38 -7.96
N GLU A 92 16.92 7.14 -7.80
CA GLU A 92 15.69 6.65 -8.45
C GLU A 92 14.50 6.68 -7.49
N SER A 93 14.74 6.56 -6.19
CA SER A 93 13.70 6.51 -5.15
C SER A 93 14.09 7.37 -3.96
N ILE A 94 13.15 8.15 -3.44
CA ILE A 94 13.31 8.90 -2.20
C ILE A 94 12.14 8.67 -1.25
N HIS A 95 12.45 8.46 0.02
CA HIS A 95 11.50 8.46 1.12
C HIS A 95 11.74 9.69 1.99
N ILE A 96 10.72 10.53 2.18
CA ILE A 96 10.78 11.79 2.90
C ILE A 96 9.83 11.70 4.08
N THR A 97 10.33 11.95 5.29
CA THR A 97 9.50 12.12 6.48
C THR A 97 9.52 13.59 6.89
N THR A 98 8.37 14.26 6.85
CA THR A 98 8.23 15.65 7.30
C THR A 98 7.70 15.74 8.73
N THR A 99 8.39 16.54 9.53
CA THR A 99 7.99 17.00 10.87
C THR A 99 7.68 18.50 10.81
N ALA A 100 7.05 19.07 11.83
CA ALA A 100 6.78 20.52 11.94
C ALA A 100 8.02 21.38 11.70
N LYS A 101 9.22 20.93 12.11
CA LYS A 101 10.49 21.63 11.87
C LYS A 101 10.82 21.85 10.38
N LEU A 102 10.37 20.96 9.49
CA LEU A 102 10.60 21.05 8.04
C LEU A 102 9.53 21.85 7.30
N ARG A 103 8.37 22.14 7.94
CA ARG A 103 7.26 22.88 7.32
C ARG A 103 7.49 24.41 7.23
N SER A 104 8.64 24.91 7.68
CA SER A 104 9.02 26.30 7.37
C SER A 104 9.11 26.49 5.86
N ALA A 105 8.72 27.67 5.34
CA ALA A 105 8.81 27.98 3.91
C ALA A 105 10.21 27.69 3.36
N GLN A 106 11.26 28.12 4.07
CA GLN A 106 12.65 27.85 3.71
C GLN A 106 13.01 26.36 3.70
N GLY A 107 12.37 25.55 4.55
CA GLY A 107 12.53 24.10 4.57
C GLY A 107 11.95 23.47 3.31
N LEU A 108 10.70 23.80 2.98
CA LEU A 108 9.99 23.31 1.81
C LEU A 108 10.65 23.75 0.50
N ASP A 109 11.12 25.00 0.40
CA ASP A 109 11.85 25.52 -0.77
C ASP A 109 13.12 24.71 -1.06
N LYS A 110 13.85 24.30 -0.01
CA LYS A 110 15.04 23.45 -0.14
C LYS A 110 14.68 22.06 -0.64
N ILE A 111 13.56 21.49 -0.15
CA ILE A 111 13.08 20.19 -0.61
C ILE A 111 12.69 20.28 -2.09
N GLN A 112 11.90 21.29 -2.46
CA GLN A 112 11.50 21.56 -3.84
C GLN A 112 12.70 21.68 -4.77
N GLY A 113 13.65 22.59 -4.45
CA GLY A 113 14.84 22.79 -5.26
C GLY A 113 15.68 21.51 -5.39
N THR A 114 15.70 20.67 -4.35
CA THR A 114 16.38 19.37 -4.40
C THR A 114 15.67 18.40 -5.33
N LEU A 115 14.36 18.22 -5.19
CA LEU A 115 13.56 17.31 -6.01
C LEU A 115 13.63 17.69 -7.49
N GLN A 116 13.54 18.98 -7.82
CA GLN A 116 13.67 19.48 -9.20
C GLN A 116 15.02 19.15 -9.85
N CYS A 117 16.06 18.91 -9.04
CA CYS A 117 17.37 18.52 -9.56
C CYS A 117 17.49 17.01 -9.80
N LEU A 118 16.64 16.17 -9.22
CA LEU A 118 16.74 14.72 -9.31
C LEU A 118 16.16 14.18 -10.62
N SER A 119 16.89 14.34 -11.73
CA SER A 119 16.46 13.88 -13.05
C SER A 119 16.31 12.36 -13.19
N GLY A 120 16.90 11.57 -12.29
CA GLY A 120 16.73 10.11 -12.25
C GLY A 120 15.53 9.64 -11.42
N LEU A 121 14.82 10.55 -10.74
CA LEU A 121 13.81 10.20 -9.73
C LEU A 121 12.55 9.62 -10.38
N LYS A 122 12.20 8.40 -9.96
CA LYS A 122 11.02 7.66 -10.43
C LYS A 122 10.05 7.35 -9.31
N GLU A 123 10.51 7.30 -8.06
CA GLU A 123 9.66 6.94 -6.93
C GLU A 123 9.79 7.94 -5.79
N VAL A 124 8.65 8.45 -5.32
CA VAL A 124 8.58 9.30 -4.13
C VAL A 124 7.67 8.64 -3.11
N THR A 125 8.16 8.50 -1.89
CA THR A 125 7.33 8.22 -0.71
C THR A 125 7.44 9.41 0.23
N TRP A 126 6.30 9.99 0.61
CA TRP A 126 6.22 11.12 1.50
C TRP A 126 5.33 10.77 2.70
N ASP A 127 5.94 10.79 3.88
CA ASP A 127 5.30 10.54 5.16
C ASP A 127 5.29 11.83 5.99
N ASP A 128 4.12 12.35 6.32
CA ASP A 128 3.92 13.56 7.11
C ASP A 128 3.38 13.18 8.50
N THR A 129 4.29 12.90 9.42
CA THR A 129 3.97 12.24 10.71
C THR A 129 3.30 13.15 11.72
N GLU A 130 3.56 14.45 11.67
CA GLU A 130 3.02 15.45 12.61
C GLU A 130 1.83 16.19 11.99
N PHE A 131 0.90 15.43 11.40
CA PHE A 131 -0.27 15.96 10.70
C PHE A 131 -1.10 16.88 11.61
N HIS A 132 -1.17 18.17 11.27
CA HIS A 132 -2.04 19.15 11.93
C HIS A 132 -3.07 19.66 10.93
N HIS A 133 -4.32 19.26 11.14
CA HIS A 133 -5.51 19.67 10.36
C HIS A 133 -5.67 21.20 10.27
N LEU A 134 -5.11 21.95 11.22
CA LEU A 134 -5.13 23.41 11.26
C LEU A 134 -4.23 24.06 10.20
N ASP A 135 -3.14 23.42 9.78
CA ASP A 135 -2.19 24.00 8.81
C ASP A 135 -2.86 24.21 7.44
N TYR A 136 -3.77 23.30 7.08
CA TYR A 136 -4.52 23.34 5.83
C TYR A 136 -5.65 24.36 5.84
N ALA A 137 -6.35 24.51 6.98
CA ALA A 137 -7.37 25.55 7.15
C ALA A 137 -6.79 26.97 7.02
N GLN A 138 -5.47 27.11 7.26
CA GLN A 138 -4.74 28.36 7.14
C GLN A 138 -4.02 28.54 5.79
N ASN A 139 -4.22 27.63 4.81
CA ASN A 139 -3.51 27.63 3.53
C ASN A 139 -1.97 27.70 3.66
N LEU A 140 -1.41 27.15 4.74
CA LEU A 140 0.04 27.13 4.90
C LEU A 140 0.68 26.24 3.83
N PRO A 141 1.88 26.59 3.33
CA PRO A 141 2.60 25.75 2.38
C PRO A 141 2.91 24.41 3.04
N GLY A 142 2.58 23.32 2.36
CA GLY A 142 2.79 21.96 2.83
C GLY A 142 3.43 21.07 1.76
N PRO A 143 3.58 19.76 2.01
CA PRO A 143 4.12 18.80 1.05
C PRO A 143 3.51 18.89 -0.35
N LEU A 144 2.19 19.12 -0.43
CA LEU A 144 1.50 19.23 -1.71
C LEU A 144 1.92 20.45 -2.53
N HIS A 145 2.27 21.56 -1.86
CA HIS A 145 2.81 22.75 -2.53
C HIS A 145 4.14 22.41 -3.23
N VAL A 146 5.02 21.67 -2.55
CA VAL A 146 6.29 21.22 -3.14
C VAL A 146 6.07 20.35 -4.38
N LEU A 147 5.15 19.38 -4.31
CA LEU A 147 4.86 18.51 -5.45
C LEU A 147 4.28 19.29 -6.64
N ALA A 148 3.32 20.18 -6.40
CA ALA A 148 2.70 21.00 -7.45
C ALA A 148 3.75 21.81 -8.25
N GLU A 149 4.78 22.32 -7.59
CA GLU A 149 5.89 23.05 -8.21
C GLU A 149 6.95 22.15 -8.88
N CYS A 150 6.82 20.83 -8.75
CA CYS A 150 7.74 19.83 -9.30
C CYS A 150 7.16 19.09 -10.53
N ALA A 151 6.41 19.79 -11.38
CA ALA A 151 5.75 19.22 -12.56
C ALA A 151 6.68 18.54 -13.58
N LYS A 152 8.00 18.80 -13.53
CA LYS A 152 9.01 18.20 -14.43
C LYS A 152 9.49 16.81 -13.99
N LEU A 153 9.05 16.33 -12.84
CA LEU A 153 9.37 14.97 -12.41
C LEU A 153 8.76 13.96 -13.38
N ASP A 154 9.40 12.79 -13.48
CA ASP A 154 8.94 11.68 -14.30
C ASP A 154 8.64 10.47 -13.41
N LEU A 155 7.71 10.66 -12.46
CA LEU A 155 7.43 9.66 -11.45
C LEU A 155 6.68 8.46 -12.02
N HIS A 156 7.12 7.26 -11.65
CA HIS A 156 6.45 5.99 -11.86
C HIS A 156 5.64 5.55 -10.65
N ARG A 157 6.06 5.95 -9.44
CA ARG A 157 5.38 5.66 -8.18
C ARG A 157 5.34 6.89 -7.26
N LEU A 158 4.17 7.16 -6.70
CA LEU A 158 3.98 8.14 -5.63
C LEU A 158 3.23 7.49 -4.47
N THR A 159 3.82 7.55 -3.28
CA THR A 159 3.15 7.20 -2.02
C THR A 159 3.12 8.44 -1.12
N CYS A 160 1.96 8.81 -0.62
CA CYS A 160 1.78 9.96 0.27
C CYS A 160 0.77 9.66 1.38
N ASN A 161 0.82 10.40 2.49
CA ASN A 161 -0.14 10.31 3.60
C ASN A 161 -0.61 11.67 4.13
N PHE A 162 -0.44 12.74 3.36
CA PHE A 162 -0.94 14.08 3.69
C PHE A 162 -2.35 14.30 3.12
N LEU A 163 -3.00 15.38 3.57
CA LEU A 163 -4.31 15.78 3.05
C LEU A 163 -4.19 16.16 1.58
N VAL A 164 -5.07 15.60 0.76
CA VAL A 164 -5.09 15.80 -0.68
C VAL A 164 -6.17 16.82 -1.02
N ASP A 165 -5.83 17.81 -1.85
CA ASP A 165 -6.74 18.78 -2.45
C ASP A 165 -6.55 18.84 -3.97
N ARG A 166 -7.28 19.73 -4.65
CA ARG A 166 -7.23 19.91 -6.11
C ARG A 166 -5.82 20.01 -6.72
N ARG A 167 -4.83 20.53 -6.01
CA ARG A 167 -3.44 20.70 -6.48
C ARG A 167 -2.78 19.36 -6.78
N ILE A 168 -3.21 18.26 -6.14
CA ILE A 168 -2.67 16.94 -6.48
C ILE A 168 -3.02 16.59 -7.91
N PHE A 169 -4.19 16.96 -8.42
CA PHE A 169 -4.63 16.54 -9.75
C PHE A 169 -3.83 17.26 -10.82
N THR A 170 -3.54 18.55 -10.63
CA THR A 170 -2.61 19.28 -11.49
C THR A 170 -1.23 18.62 -11.49
N PHE A 171 -0.75 18.19 -10.33
CA PHE A 171 0.49 17.42 -10.27
C PHE A 171 0.38 16.09 -11.01
N LEU A 172 -0.63 15.26 -10.73
CA LEU A 172 -0.81 13.94 -11.33
C LEU A 172 -0.98 14.01 -12.86
N GLU A 173 -1.67 15.03 -13.38
CA GLU A 173 -1.80 15.28 -14.82
C GLU A 173 -0.43 15.51 -15.49
N SER A 174 0.51 16.13 -14.79
CA SER A 174 1.88 16.34 -15.27
C SER A 174 2.75 15.08 -15.25
N GLN A 175 2.26 13.96 -14.71
CA GLN A 175 3.03 12.72 -14.51
C GLN A 175 2.52 11.59 -15.41
N PRO A 176 2.81 11.60 -16.73
CA PRO A 176 2.27 10.63 -17.67
C PRO A 176 2.74 9.19 -17.45
N ASN A 177 3.90 9.00 -16.79
CA ASN A 177 4.47 7.68 -16.52
C ASN A 177 4.09 7.10 -15.15
N LEU A 178 3.22 7.78 -14.39
CA LEU A 178 2.82 7.38 -13.04
C LEU A 178 1.88 6.18 -13.09
N LYS A 179 2.38 5.02 -12.65
CA LYS A 179 1.66 3.73 -12.72
C LYS A 179 1.15 3.26 -11.35
N ASP A 180 1.75 3.72 -10.26
CA ASP A 180 1.44 3.32 -8.89
C ASP A 180 1.23 4.56 -8.02
N PHE A 181 -0.02 4.82 -7.65
CA PHE A 181 -0.39 5.92 -6.77
C PHE A 181 -0.99 5.39 -5.48
N ARG A 182 -0.40 5.78 -4.34
CA ARG A 182 -0.83 5.35 -3.01
C ARG A 182 -1.02 6.54 -2.08
N CYS A 183 -2.27 6.84 -1.77
CA CYS A 183 -2.66 7.90 -0.86
C CYS A 183 -3.23 7.34 0.44
N ARG A 184 -2.60 7.66 1.56
CA ARG A 184 -3.02 7.32 2.92
C ARG A 184 -3.65 8.54 3.61
N SER A 185 -4.65 9.16 2.99
CA SER A 185 -5.35 10.25 3.66
C SER A 185 -6.17 9.69 4.82
N TYR A 186 -5.91 10.19 6.04
CA TYR A 186 -6.68 9.83 7.25
C TYR A 186 -8.06 10.50 7.31
N HIS A 187 -8.34 11.41 6.37
CA HIS A 187 -9.62 12.10 6.29
C HIS A 187 -10.32 11.85 4.97
N GLN A 188 -11.64 11.79 5.05
CA GLN A 188 -12.55 11.85 3.92
C GLN A 188 -12.16 13.06 3.07
N TRP A 189 -12.02 12.84 1.77
CA TRP A 189 -11.76 13.93 0.86
C TRP A 189 -12.88 14.96 0.96
N ASN A 190 -12.55 16.25 0.82
CA ASN A 190 -13.55 17.29 0.85
C ASN A 190 -14.50 17.10 -0.34
N THR A 191 -15.67 16.50 -0.10
CA THR A 191 -16.67 16.18 -1.13
C THR A 191 -17.22 17.40 -1.85
N TYR A 192 -16.98 18.60 -1.30
CA TYR A 192 -17.38 19.88 -1.91
C TYR A 192 -16.40 20.36 -3.00
N GLU A 193 -15.19 19.81 -3.05
CA GLU A 193 -14.26 20.01 -4.16
C GLU A 193 -14.43 18.87 -5.17
N GLN A 194 -15.56 18.85 -5.88
CA GLN A 194 -15.79 17.92 -6.99
C GLN A 194 -14.90 18.30 -8.17
N VAL A 195 -13.66 17.84 -8.13
CA VAL A 195 -12.73 17.92 -9.25
C VAL A 195 -12.59 16.52 -9.80
N ASP A 196 -12.93 16.35 -11.08
CA ASP A 196 -12.73 15.09 -11.77
C ASP A 196 -11.23 14.79 -11.88
N VAL A 197 -10.88 13.51 -11.69
CA VAL A 197 -9.49 13.09 -11.84
C VAL A 197 -9.11 13.13 -13.33
N PRO A 198 -7.94 13.70 -13.71
CA PRO A 198 -7.52 13.78 -15.11
C PRO A 198 -7.50 12.42 -15.79
N GLU A 199 -8.16 12.31 -16.96
CA GLU A 199 -8.21 11.05 -17.73
C GLU A 199 -6.82 10.58 -18.17
N SER A 200 -5.91 11.52 -18.44
CA SER A 200 -4.51 11.25 -18.78
C SER A 200 -3.78 10.50 -17.67
N PHE A 201 -4.06 10.81 -16.41
CA PHE A 201 -3.51 10.09 -15.27
C PHE A 201 -4.15 8.70 -15.13
N LEU A 202 -5.48 8.62 -15.21
CA LEU A 202 -6.22 7.37 -15.00
C LEU A 202 -5.93 6.29 -16.07
N SER A 203 -5.70 6.71 -17.31
CA SER A 203 -5.39 5.79 -18.42
C SER A 203 -4.04 5.07 -18.28
N HIS A 204 -3.09 5.63 -17.52
CA HIS A 204 -1.77 5.03 -17.30
C HIS A 204 -1.64 4.35 -15.92
N LEU A 205 -2.61 4.59 -15.02
CA LEU A 205 -2.57 4.09 -13.66
C LEU A 205 -2.92 2.59 -13.59
N HIS A 206 -2.01 1.78 -13.04
CA HIS A 206 -2.20 0.34 -12.84
C HIS A 206 -2.51 -0.03 -11.39
N THR A 207 -1.90 0.67 -10.44
CA THR A 207 -2.12 0.46 -9.01
C THR A 207 -2.66 1.73 -8.38
N LEU A 208 -3.86 1.64 -7.82
CA LEU A 208 -4.47 2.69 -7.03
C LEU A 208 -4.65 2.19 -5.60
N HIS A 209 -4.07 2.91 -4.65
CA HIS A 209 -4.37 2.78 -3.24
C HIS A 209 -4.88 4.11 -2.73
N ALA A 210 -6.13 4.18 -2.25
CA ALA A 210 -6.72 5.44 -1.83
C ALA A 210 -7.83 5.25 -0.77
N PRO A 211 -8.26 6.31 -0.08
CA PRO A 211 -9.52 6.28 0.67
C PRO A 211 -10.70 5.96 -0.26
N ALA A 212 -11.75 5.31 0.25
CA ALA A 212 -12.93 4.94 -0.54
C ALA A 212 -13.63 6.18 -1.14
N SER A 213 -13.57 7.34 -0.48
CA SER A 213 -14.03 8.62 -1.03
C SER A 213 -13.41 8.96 -2.40
N PHE A 214 -12.19 8.47 -2.70
CA PHE A 214 -11.51 8.68 -3.99
C PHE A 214 -12.34 8.18 -5.17
N VAL A 215 -13.10 7.10 -4.96
CA VAL A 215 -13.88 6.44 -6.00
C VAL A 215 -14.94 7.35 -6.61
N THR A 216 -15.45 8.31 -5.84
CA THR A 216 -16.48 9.24 -6.31
C THR A 216 -16.00 10.10 -7.48
N MET A 217 -14.69 10.34 -7.61
CA MET A 217 -14.10 11.13 -8.70
C MET A 217 -13.51 10.28 -9.82
N LEU A 218 -13.61 8.96 -9.73
CA LEU A 218 -13.26 8.04 -10.83
C LEU A 218 -14.41 7.80 -11.81
N ARG A 219 -15.56 8.44 -11.58
CA ARG A 219 -16.79 8.20 -12.36
C ARG A 219 -16.59 8.64 -13.81
N GLY A 220 -16.95 7.75 -14.74
CA GLY A 220 -16.95 8.06 -16.18
C GLY A 220 -15.60 7.91 -16.88
N ALA A 221 -14.51 7.66 -16.14
CA ALA A 221 -13.18 7.52 -16.73
C ALA A 221 -12.92 6.11 -17.30
N THR A 222 -12.01 6.03 -18.28
CA THR A 222 -11.41 4.77 -18.70
C THR A 222 -10.33 4.37 -17.71
N LEU A 223 -10.48 3.19 -17.09
CA LEU A 223 -9.64 2.76 -15.97
C LEU A 223 -8.80 1.53 -16.37
N ASN A 224 -7.48 1.70 -16.39
CA ASN A 224 -6.51 0.62 -16.62
C ASN A 224 -5.91 0.05 -15.32
N ILE A 225 -6.70 0.12 -14.24
CA ILE A 225 -6.29 -0.26 -12.89
C ILE A 225 -6.38 -1.77 -12.72
N SER A 226 -5.23 -2.43 -12.57
CA SER A 226 -5.14 -3.85 -12.27
C SER A 226 -5.20 -4.16 -10.78
N THR A 227 -4.78 -3.22 -9.95
CA THR A 227 -4.74 -3.36 -8.50
C THR A 227 -5.45 -2.17 -7.86
N LEU A 228 -6.59 -2.43 -7.23
CA LEU A 228 -7.36 -1.44 -6.51
C LEU A 228 -7.37 -1.77 -5.02
N ASP A 229 -6.95 -0.81 -4.21
CA ASP A 229 -6.90 -0.90 -2.76
C ASP A 229 -7.63 0.32 -2.18
N LEU A 230 -8.74 0.05 -1.49
CA LEU A 230 -9.61 1.08 -0.95
C LEU A 230 -9.80 0.91 0.54
N ASN A 231 -9.72 2.01 1.27
CA ASN A 231 -10.01 2.05 2.70
C ASN A 231 -11.20 2.96 2.99
N ALA A 232 -12.29 2.36 3.45
CA ALA A 232 -13.49 3.07 3.84
C ALA A 232 -13.33 3.70 5.22
N SER A 233 -13.45 5.01 5.28
CA SER A 233 -13.50 5.78 6.53
C SER A 233 -14.95 6.15 6.84
N LEU A 234 -15.52 5.57 7.91
CA LEU A 234 -16.83 5.87 8.50
C LEU A 234 -18.06 5.79 7.56
N ASP A 235 -19.08 5.04 7.99
CA ASP A 235 -20.47 4.92 7.50
C ASP A 235 -20.92 5.87 6.37
N ASN A 236 -20.54 5.62 5.11
CA ASN A 236 -20.93 6.49 4.00
C ASN A 236 -21.44 5.70 2.78
N ASP A 237 -22.77 5.56 2.68
CA ASP A 237 -23.50 4.82 1.62
C ASP A 237 -23.13 5.32 0.21
N ILE A 238 -22.72 6.59 0.12
CA ILE A 238 -22.37 7.27 -1.12
C ILE A 238 -21.09 6.68 -1.73
N GLU A 239 -20.07 6.44 -0.91
CA GLU A 239 -18.77 5.92 -1.35
C GLU A 239 -18.94 4.49 -1.86
N GLU A 240 -19.75 3.72 -1.17
CA GLU A 240 -20.06 2.36 -1.56
C GLU A 240 -20.85 2.29 -2.86
N ARG A 241 -21.94 3.06 -3.02
CA ARG A 241 -22.66 3.12 -4.30
C ARG A 241 -21.76 3.59 -5.44
N ALA A 242 -20.84 4.53 -5.17
CA ALA A 242 -19.86 4.95 -6.14
C ALA A 242 -18.93 3.79 -6.56
N LEU A 243 -18.45 3.00 -5.60
CA LEU A 243 -17.67 1.78 -5.84
C LEU A 243 -18.43 0.78 -6.69
N LEU A 244 -19.67 0.45 -6.33
CA LEU A 244 -20.45 -0.54 -7.07
C LEU A 244 -20.70 -0.13 -8.52
N ASN A 245 -20.89 1.17 -8.77
CA ASN A 245 -20.99 1.71 -10.13
C ASN A 245 -19.64 1.66 -10.87
N MET A 246 -18.55 1.99 -10.20
CA MET A 246 -17.21 2.03 -10.77
C MET A 246 -16.63 0.63 -11.07
N LEU A 247 -16.97 -0.39 -10.29
CA LEU A 247 -16.56 -1.78 -10.54
C LEU A 247 -17.01 -2.30 -11.91
N GLY A 248 -18.13 -1.80 -12.44
CA GLY A 248 -18.55 -2.12 -13.81
C GLY A 248 -17.57 -1.60 -14.86
N ALA A 249 -16.98 -0.41 -14.66
CA ALA A 249 -16.01 0.20 -15.56
C ALA A 249 -14.62 -0.45 -15.48
N LEU A 250 -14.26 -1.05 -14.35
CA LEU A 250 -12.99 -1.74 -14.11
C LEU A 250 -12.90 -3.17 -14.65
N SER A 251 -14.01 -3.71 -15.16
CA SER A 251 -14.25 -5.15 -15.32
C SER A 251 -13.24 -5.97 -16.14
N PRO A 252 -12.56 -5.47 -17.19
CA PRO A 252 -11.55 -6.30 -17.86
C PRO A 252 -10.15 -6.18 -17.23
N SER A 253 -9.81 -5.03 -16.63
CA SER A 253 -8.44 -4.72 -16.19
C SER A 253 -8.17 -5.15 -14.75
N LEU A 254 -9.20 -5.18 -13.90
CA LEU A 254 -9.04 -5.43 -12.46
C LEU A 254 -8.69 -6.90 -12.13
N VAL A 255 -7.49 -7.09 -11.57
CA VAL A 255 -6.95 -8.39 -11.17
C VAL A 255 -6.95 -8.56 -9.65
N THR A 256 -6.65 -7.49 -8.92
CA THR A 256 -6.56 -7.48 -7.45
C THR A 256 -7.46 -6.39 -6.88
N LEU A 257 -8.37 -6.78 -5.98
CA LEU A 257 -9.25 -5.86 -5.26
C LEU A 257 -9.07 -6.06 -3.76
N ARG A 258 -8.79 -4.97 -3.04
CA ARG A 258 -8.63 -4.97 -1.60
C ARG A 258 -9.52 -3.89 -1.00
N LEU A 259 -10.38 -4.29 -0.07
CA LEU A 259 -11.32 -3.42 0.62
C LEU A 259 -11.05 -3.50 2.11
N TYR A 260 -10.67 -2.38 2.72
CA TYR A 260 -10.38 -2.23 4.14
C TYR A 260 -11.35 -1.25 4.80
N GLY A 261 -11.45 -1.29 6.12
CA GLY A 261 -12.18 -0.28 6.90
C GLY A 261 -13.64 -0.63 7.14
N ASN A 262 -14.49 0.37 7.34
CA ASN A 262 -15.88 0.17 7.76
C ASN A 262 -16.82 0.38 6.56
N TRP A 263 -17.22 -0.71 5.93
CA TRP A 263 -18.18 -0.72 4.83
C TRP A 263 -19.60 -0.92 5.39
N GLN A 264 -20.61 -0.27 4.81
CA GLN A 264 -22.00 -0.36 5.31
C GLN A 264 -22.72 -1.60 4.78
N SER A 265 -22.53 -1.92 3.49
CA SER A 265 -22.97 -3.19 2.94
C SER A 265 -22.24 -4.33 3.60
N SER A 266 -22.97 -5.42 3.76
CA SER A 266 -22.37 -6.69 4.13
C SER A 266 -21.32 -7.10 3.11
N MET A 267 -20.28 -7.78 3.58
CA MET A 267 -19.27 -8.41 2.72
C MET A 267 -19.93 -9.24 1.61
N LEU A 268 -21.03 -9.96 1.90
CA LEU A 268 -21.74 -10.80 0.94
C LEU A 268 -22.29 -10.00 -0.24
N GLN A 269 -22.95 -8.87 0.02
CA GLN A 269 -23.53 -8.02 -1.04
C GLN A 269 -22.44 -7.48 -1.98
N ILE A 270 -21.34 -6.98 -1.40
CA ILE A 270 -20.19 -6.50 -2.18
C ILE A 270 -19.60 -7.64 -3.01
N MET A 271 -19.42 -8.80 -2.39
CA MET A 271 -18.86 -10.00 -3.04
C MET A 271 -19.73 -10.50 -4.20
N GLU A 272 -21.06 -10.50 -4.05
CA GLU A 272 -22.00 -10.88 -5.12
C GLU A 272 -21.84 -9.98 -6.34
N ILE A 273 -21.82 -8.67 -6.12
CA ILE A 273 -21.70 -7.69 -7.19
C ILE A 273 -20.35 -7.84 -7.90
N ILE A 274 -19.26 -8.06 -7.15
CA ILE A 274 -17.93 -8.29 -7.73
C ILE A 274 -17.93 -9.58 -8.55
N ALA A 275 -18.47 -10.68 -8.02
CA ALA A 275 -18.52 -11.97 -8.71
C ALA A 275 -19.27 -11.88 -10.05
N GLU A 276 -20.32 -11.06 -10.11
CA GLU A 276 -21.08 -10.80 -11.34
C GLU A 276 -20.32 -9.91 -12.33
N ARG A 277 -19.70 -8.84 -11.81
CA ARG A 277 -19.23 -7.73 -12.64
C ARG A 277 -17.76 -7.81 -12.98
N VAL A 278 -16.92 -8.54 -12.25
CA VAL A 278 -15.47 -8.56 -12.44
C VAL A 278 -15.00 -9.95 -12.82
N VAL A 279 -14.83 -10.18 -14.12
CA VAL A 279 -14.52 -11.51 -14.68
C VAL A 279 -13.06 -11.93 -14.42
N GLY A 280 -12.13 -10.96 -14.46
CA GLY A 280 -10.69 -11.17 -14.38
C GLY A 280 -10.10 -11.20 -12.96
N LEU A 281 -10.94 -11.09 -11.91
CA LEU A 281 -10.43 -10.97 -10.55
C LEU A 281 -9.74 -12.25 -10.09
N LYS A 282 -8.45 -12.14 -9.75
CA LYS A 282 -7.63 -13.23 -9.21
C LYS A 282 -7.48 -13.17 -7.71
N MET A 283 -7.40 -11.96 -7.15
CA MET A 283 -7.21 -11.76 -5.72
C MET A 283 -8.29 -10.84 -5.17
N TRP A 284 -9.00 -11.32 -4.16
CA TRP A 284 -9.92 -10.52 -3.38
C TRP A 284 -9.53 -10.53 -1.91
N VAL A 285 -9.41 -9.33 -1.35
CA VAL A 285 -9.18 -9.11 0.08
C VAL A 285 -10.31 -8.25 0.62
N PHE A 286 -11.00 -8.74 1.64
CA PHE A 286 -11.94 -7.95 2.42
C PHE A 286 -11.53 -7.99 3.88
N GLN A 287 -11.22 -6.83 4.44
CA GLN A 287 -10.86 -6.64 5.83
C GLN A 287 -11.76 -5.54 6.41
N GLY A 288 -13.05 -5.87 6.52
CA GLY A 288 -14.01 -5.04 7.22
C GLY A 288 -13.87 -5.17 8.73
N GLN A 289 -14.04 -4.09 9.51
CA GLN A 289 -14.43 -4.27 10.90
C GLN A 289 -15.90 -4.69 10.89
N ASP A 290 -16.16 -6.00 10.88
CA ASP A 290 -17.46 -6.45 11.37
C ASP A 290 -17.60 -5.89 12.78
N THR A 291 -18.64 -5.11 13.00
CA THR A 291 -18.94 -4.34 14.21
C THR A 291 -19.27 -5.24 15.40
N VAL A 292 -18.47 -6.28 15.64
CA VAL A 292 -18.38 -6.94 16.95
C VAL A 292 -17.53 -6.02 17.82
N ARG A 293 -18.12 -4.92 18.31
CA ARG A 293 -17.56 -4.26 19.49
C ARG A 293 -17.45 -5.35 20.56
N PRO A 294 -16.25 -5.67 21.07
CA PRO A 294 -16.17 -6.52 22.24
C PRO A 294 -16.89 -5.76 23.34
N TYR A 295 -17.97 -6.36 23.86
CA TYR A 295 -18.66 -5.87 25.04
C TYR A 295 -17.65 -5.80 26.20
N SER A 296 -17.03 -4.64 26.40
CA SER A 296 -16.60 -4.20 27.72
C SER A 296 -17.71 -3.33 28.31
N CYS A 297 -18.95 -3.82 28.29
CA CYS A 297 -20.04 -3.20 29.01
C CYS A 297 -20.06 -3.79 30.42
N ARG A 298 -19.84 -2.93 31.41
CA ARG A 298 -20.42 -3.13 32.74
C ARG A 298 -21.93 -3.42 32.57
N PRO A 299 -22.54 -4.25 33.44
CA PRO A 299 -23.89 -4.78 33.22
C PRO A 299 -25.04 -3.75 33.27
N ASP A 300 -24.80 -2.49 33.62
CA ASP A 300 -25.85 -1.64 34.20
C ASP A 300 -26.28 -0.42 33.35
N CYS A 301 -26.09 -0.44 32.03
CA CYS A 301 -26.59 0.63 31.16
C CYS A 301 -27.42 0.07 30.00
N LEU A 302 -28.64 -0.37 30.29
CA LEU A 302 -29.68 -0.63 29.30
C LEU A 302 -30.22 0.72 28.77
N SER A 303 -29.54 1.30 27.79
CA SER A 303 -30.13 2.35 26.95
C SER A 303 -30.91 1.70 25.78
N PRO A 304 -32.13 2.16 25.46
CA PRO A 304 -32.90 1.68 24.32
C PRO A 304 -32.28 2.22 23.03
N GLY A 305 -31.35 1.44 22.47
CA GLY A 305 -30.63 1.78 21.24
C GLY A 305 -29.44 0.87 20.98
N ALA A 306 -29.49 -0.37 21.47
CA ALA A 306 -28.43 -1.35 21.22
C ALA A 306 -28.31 -1.56 19.69
N PRO A 307 -27.13 -1.33 19.09
CA PRO A 307 -26.94 -1.61 17.67
C PRO A 307 -27.26 -3.07 17.43
N THR A 308 -28.23 -3.34 16.55
CA THR A 308 -28.53 -4.68 16.07
C THR A 308 -27.26 -5.25 15.47
N LEU A 309 -26.61 -6.18 16.18
CA LEU A 309 -25.50 -6.96 15.66
C LEU A 309 -25.93 -7.55 14.33
N GLN A 310 -25.26 -7.17 13.24
CA GLN A 310 -25.53 -7.81 11.95
C GLN A 310 -25.32 -9.32 12.11
N PRO A 311 -26.28 -10.15 11.64
CA PRO A 311 -26.12 -11.59 11.70
C PRO A 311 -24.87 -11.98 10.93
N LYS A 312 -23.99 -12.76 11.57
CA LYS A 312 -22.77 -13.27 10.93
C LYS A 312 -23.15 -13.98 9.63
N PRO A 313 -22.45 -13.71 8.51
CA PRO A 313 -22.75 -14.36 7.25
C PRO A 313 -22.65 -15.87 7.42
N LYS A 314 -23.61 -16.62 6.87
CA LYS A 314 -23.46 -18.07 6.86
C LYS A 314 -22.34 -18.40 5.90
N ILE A 315 -21.51 -19.32 6.32
CA ILE A 315 -20.34 -19.68 5.56
C ILE A 315 -20.72 -20.28 4.18
N SER A 316 -21.87 -20.97 4.10
CA SER A 316 -22.50 -21.43 2.86
C SER A 316 -22.85 -20.32 1.88
N GLU A 317 -23.19 -19.12 2.36
CA GLU A 317 -23.50 -17.96 1.52
C GLU A 317 -22.20 -17.41 0.91
N VAL A 318 -21.17 -17.20 1.73
CA VAL A 318 -19.83 -16.77 1.27
C VAL A 318 -19.33 -17.69 0.15
N TRP A 319 -19.47 -19.01 0.33
CA TRP A 319 -18.99 -19.97 -0.66
C TRP A 319 -19.90 -20.08 -1.89
N GLY A 320 -21.21 -20.00 -1.71
CA GLY A 320 -22.16 -19.91 -2.81
C GLY A 320 -21.78 -18.78 -3.77
N ILE A 321 -21.34 -17.64 -3.21
CA ILE A 321 -20.87 -16.50 -3.98
C ILE A 321 -19.47 -16.74 -4.55
N ALA A 322 -18.54 -17.30 -3.78
CA ALA A 322 -17.17 -17.57 -4.22
C ALA A 322 -17.11 -18.44 -5.48
N MET A 323 -18.00 -19.44 -5.58
CA MET A 323 -18.09 -20.31 -6.76
C MET A 323 -18.52 -19.59 -8.04
N ARG A 324 -19.09 -18.38 -7.94
CA ARG A 324 -19.51 -17.59 -9.10
C ARG A 324 -18.36 -16.83 -9.74
N PHE A 325 -17.22 -16.70 -9.05
CA PHE A 325 -16.03 -16.10 -9.64
C PHE A 325 -15.42 -17.03 -10.68
N ARG A 326 -15.06 -16.46 -11.84
CA ARG A 326 -14.50 -17.22 -12.96
C ARG A 326 -12.99 -17.45 -12.85
N SER A 327 -12.28 -16.55 -12.19
CA SER A 327 -10.81 -16.50 -12.20
C SER A 327 -10.19 -16.35 -10.81
N LEU A 328 -10.98 -16.44 -9.74
CA LEU A 328 -10.52 -16.18 -8.38
C LEU A 328 -9.51 -17.25 -7.95
N GLU A 329 -8.29 -16.81 -7.64
CA GLU A 329 -7.16 -17.65 -7.23
C GLU A 329 -6.87 -17.50 -5.73
N THR A 330 -7.06 -16.30 -5.17
CA THR A 330 -6.81 -15.98 -3.76
C THR A 330 -8.01 -15.27 -3.15
N LEU A 331 -8.51 -15.84 -2.04
CA LEU A 331 -9.60 -15.30 -1.26
C LEU A 331 -9.12 -15.01 0.17
N VAL A 332 -9.18 -13.75 0.59
CA VAL A 332 -8.85 -13.33 1.97
C VAL A 332 -10.08 -12.78 2.64
N ILE A 333 -10.43 -13.40 3.77
CA ILE A 333 -11.69 -13.19 4.49
C ILE A 333 -11.40 -12.60 5.88
N PRO A 334 -12.24 -11.68 6.40
CA PRO A 334 -12.06 -11.11 7.73
C PRO A 334 -12.21 -12.16 8.84
N PRO A 335 -11.79 -11.84 10.08
CA PRO A 335 -11.90 -12.75 11.20
C PRO A 335 -13.35 -12.99 11.65
N PHE A 336 -13.92 -14.11 11.23
CA PHE A 336 -15.15 -14.67 11.79
C PHE A 336 -14.87 -15.54 13.01
N THR A 337 -15.85 -15.85 13.86
CA THR A 337 -15.64 -16.73 15.03
C THR A 337 -15.68 -18.22 14.68
N TRP A 338 -15.24 -18.61 13.49
CA TRP A 338 -15.24 -20.02 13.05
C TRP A 338 -14.01 -20.74 13.59
N SER A 339 -14.17 -22.01 13.97
CA SER A 339 -13.02 -22.81 14.39
C SER A 339 -12.14 -23.16 13.18
N PRO A 340 -10.81 -23.24 13.32
CA PRO A 340 -9.91 -23.60 12.21
C PRO A 340 -10.28 -24.94 11.54
N ALA A 341 -10.72 -25.93 12.31
CA ALA A 341 -11.15 -27.22 11.79
C ALA A 341 -12.42 -27.12 10.92
N PHE A 342 -13.36 -26.24 11.30
CA PHE A 342 -14.55 -25.97 10.51
C PHE A 342 -14.20 -25.21 9.23
N CYS A 343 -13.32 -24.21 9.31
CA CYS A 343 -12.79 -23.51 8.13
C CYS A 343 -12.11 -24.49 7.16
N MET A 344 -11.24 -25.37 7.65
CA MET A 344 -10.57 -26.39 6.82
C MET A 344 -11.55 -27.27 6.06
N HIS A 345 -12.49 -27.90 6.78
CA HIS A 345 -13.39 -28.90 6.20
C HIS A 345 -14.16 -28.34 5.02
N VAL A 346 -14.53 -27.06 5.09
CA VAL A 346 -15.37 -26.49 4.06
C VAL A 346 -14.62 -25.66 3.03
N THR A 347 -13.41 -25.18 3.36
CA THR A 347 -12.49 -24.68 2.33
C THR A 347 -12.09 -25.81 1.37
N ASP A 348 -11.97 -27.05 1.86
CA ASP A 348 -11.81 -28.23 1.00
C ASP A 348 -12.98 -28.40 0.01
N GLY A 349 -14.23 -28.26 0.48
CA GLY A 349 -15.41 -28.28 -0.38
C GLY A 349 -15.42 -27.16 -1.42
N LEU A 350 -15.01 -25.95 -1.03
CA LEU A 350 -14.92 -24.80 -1.91
C LEU A 350 -13.87 -24.99 -3.02
N VAL A 351 -12.71 -25.54 -2.69
CA VAL A 351 -11.63 -25.78 -3.67
C VAL A 351 -11.94 -26.92 -4.64
N HIS A 352 -12.79 -27.86 -4.24
CA HIS A 352 -13.37 -28.81 -5.19
C HIS A 352 -14.36 -28.15 -6.15
N ALA A 353 -15.16 -27.20 -5.68
CA ALA A 353 -16.19 -26.55 -6.49
C ALA A 353 -15.70 -25.34 -7.30
N CYS A 354 -14.61 -24.70 -6.88
CA CYS A 354 -13.93 -23.59 -7.57
C CYS A 354 -12.49 -24.00 -7.90
N PRO A 355 -12.24 -24.64 -9.06
CA PRO A 355 -10.93 -25.20 -9.40
C PRO A 355 -9.81 -24.17 -9.50
N THR A 356 -10.17 -22.91 -9.81
CA THR A 356 -9.23 -21.79 -9.92
C THR A 356 -8.71 -21.33 -8.57
N LEU A 357 -9.43 -21.61 -7.47
CA LEU A 357 -9.06 -21.15 -6.14
C LEU A 357 -7.89 -21.98 -5.62
N VAL A 358 -6.74 -21.32 -5.47
CA VAL A 358 -5.47 -21.94 -5.04
C VAL A 358 -5.18 -21.64 -3.57
N ARG A 359 -5.65 -20.48 -3.08
CA ARG A 359 -5.31 -19.98 -1.74
C ARG A 359 -6.52 -19.37 -1.05
N VAL A 360 -6.71 -19.74 0.22
CA VAL A 360 -7.68 -19.09 1.10
C VAL A 360 -6.97 -18.69 2.39
N VAL A 361 -7.15 -17.44 2.79
CA VAL A 361 -6.56 -16.88 4.00
C VAL A 361 -7.66 -16.39 4.91
N TYR A 362 -7.61 -16.82 6.15
CA TYR A 362 -8.52 -16.42 7.20
C TYR A 362 -7.73 -15.87 8.38
N TYR A 363 -8.17 -14.74 8.95
CA TYR A 363 -7.59 -14.24 10.20
C TYR A 363 -8.39 -14.77 11.37
N ASP A 364 -7.76 -15.26 12.43
CA ASP A 364 -8.49 -15.58 13.66
C ASP A 364 -8.82 -14.33 14.49
N GLY A 365 -9.61 -14.50 15.56
CA GLY A 365 -9.95 -13.41 16.49
C GLY A 365 -8.74 -12.75 17.17
N SER A 366 -7.56 -13.37 17.11
CA SER A 366 -6.29 -12.79 17.57
C SER A 366 -5.48 -12.15 16.44
N LYS A 367 -6.09 -11.98 15.26
CA LYS A 367 -5.49 -11.46 14.02
C LYS A 367 -4.32 -12.30 13.50
N ARG A 368 -4.22 -13.58 13.88
CA ARG A 368 -3.22 -14.48 13.30
C ARG A 368 -3.79 -15.05 11.99
N PRO A 369 -3.02 -14.99 10.88
CA PRO A 369 -3.46 -15.57 9.63
C PRO A 369 -3.34 -17.10 9.68
N TRP A 370 -4.41 -17.77 9.27
CA TRP A 370 -4.45 -19.18 8.90
C TRP A 370 -4.52 -19.25 7.38
N THR A 371 -3.45 -19.76 6.77
CA THR A 371 -3.31 -19.85 5.32
C THR A 371 -3.54 -21.29 4.88
N PHE A 372 -4.50 -21.50 3.99
CA PHE A 372 -4.75 -22.77 3.35
C PHE A 372 -4.31 -22.68 1.89
N VAL A 373 -3.41 -23.58 1.48
CA VAL A 373 -2.81 -23.56 0.14
C VAL A 373 -2.99 -24.91 -0.53
N ARG A 374 -3.25 -24.86 -1.84
CA ARG A 374 -3.31 -26.02 -2.71
C ARG A 374 -1.94 -26.25 -3.34
N SER A 375 -1.38 -27.45 -3.16
CA SER A 375 -0.09 -27.79 -3.79
C SER A 375 -0.23 -28.11 -5.28
N GLU A 376 -1.35 -28.68 -5.70
CA GLU A 376 -1.61 -29.09 -7.09
C GLU A 376 -3.09 -28.89 -7.47
N PRO A 377 -3.41 -28.55 -8.74
CA PRO A 377 -4.80 -28.53 -9.21
C PRO A 377 -5.48 -29.89 -8.94
N GLY A 378 -6.67 -29.86 -8.35
CA GLY A 378 -7.38 -31.08 -7.92
C GLY A 378 -7.09 -31.58 -6.49
N SER A 379 -5.99 -31.18 -5.84
CA SER A 379 -5.65 -31.64 -4.48
C SER A 379 -6.51 -31.00 -3.39
N ARG A 380 -6.57 -31.63 -2.20
CA ARG A 380 -7.08 -30.99 -0.96
C ARG A 380 -6.15 -29.85 -0.53
N LEU A 381 -6.71 -28.89 0.20
CA LEU A 381 -5.90 -27.83 0.81
C LEU A 381 -5.13 -28.39 1.99
N LYS A 382 -3.91 -27.88 2.19
CA LYS A 382 -3.13 -28.12 3.39
C LYS A 382 -3.03 -26.82 4.18
N ILE A 383 -3.00 -26.92 5.51
CA ILE A 383 -2.52 -25.81 6.32
C ILE A 383 -1.10 -25.53 5.86
N SER A 384 -0.87 -24.31 5.41
CA SER A 384 0.46 -23.84 5.08
C SER A 384 1.12 -23.35 6.35
N GLU A 385 2.23 -23.97 6.73
CA GLU A 385 3.20 -23.41 7.69
C GLU A 385 4.12 -22.38 7.00
N GLU A 386 3.69 -21.75 5.90
CA GLU A 386 4.40 -20.61 5.33
C GLU A 386 4.44 -19.49 6.38
N GLU A 387 5.53 -19.46 7.17
CA GLU A 387 5.89 -18.37 8.08
C GLU A 387 5.99 -17.01 7.36
N ASP A 388 6.02 -17.03 6.02
CA ASP A 388 6.25 -15.88 5.15
C ASP A 388 5.01 -15.38 4.37
N PHE A 389 3.81 -15.98 4.51
CA PHE A 389 2.60 -15.33 3.95
C PHE A 389 2.22 -14.11 4.80
N SER A 390 2.90 -13.00 4.52
CA SER A 390 2.43 -11.68 4.87
C SER A 390 1.57 -11.16 3.71
N LEU A 391 0.30 -10.88 3.98
CA LEU A 391 -0.29 -9.75 3.26
C LEU A 391 0.65 -8.59 3.55
N ASN A 392 1.13 -7.90 2.50
CA ASN A 392 1.71 -6.58 2.70
C ASN A 392 0.74 -5.86 3.62
N PRO A 393 1.14 -5.52 4.86
CA PRO A 393 0.21 -4.98 5.84
C PRO A 393 -0.55 -3.86 5.13
N SER A 394 -1.87 -3.76 5.38
CA SER A 394 -2.58 -2.61 4.85
C SER A 394 -1.73 -1.41 5.22
N ILE A 395 -1.52 -0.51 4.29
CA ILE A 395 -0.69 0.64 4.63
C ILE A 395 -1.34 1.48 5.73
N PHE A 396 -2.61 1.22 6.01
CA PHE A 396 -3.42 1.70 7.12
C PHE A 396 -3.35 0.83 8.41
N ASP A 397 -2.82 -0.39 8.35
CA ASP A 397 -2.60 -1.27 9.51
C ASP A 397 -1.31 -0.93 10.27
N SER A 398 -0.49 -0.01 9.75
CA SER A 398 0.70 0.48 10.47
C SER A 398 0.24 1.12 11.79
N PRO A 399 0.68 0.64 12.97
CA PRO A 399 0.46 1.39 14.19
C PRO A 399 1.12 2.75 13.99
N VAL A 400 0.34 3.83 14.20
CA VAL A 400 0.93 5.12 14.55
C VAL A 400 1.93 4.78 15.64
N SER A 401 3.21 4.90 15.32
CA SER A 401 4.25 4.64 16.30
C SER A 401 3.95 5.60 17.43
N ALA A 402 3.49 5.08 18.56
CA ALA A 402 3.33 5.83 19.78
C ALA A 402 4.75 6.21 20.23
N GLY A 403 5.24 7.33 19.70
CA GLY A 403 6.46 8.00 20.08
C GLY A 403 6.11 9.29 20.80
#